data_AF-A0A2R3IWN6-F1
#
_entry.id   AF-A0A2R3IWN6-F1
#
_cell.length_a   1.000
_cell.length_b   1.000
_cell.length_c   1.000
_cell.angle_alpha   90.00
_cell.angle_beta   90.00
_cell.angle_gamma   90.00
#
_symmetry.space_group_name_H-M   'P 1'
#
loop_
_entity.id
_entity.type
_entity.pdbx_description
1 polymer ?
#
loop_
_entity_poly.entity_id
_entity_poly.type
_entity_poly.pdbx_seq_one_letter_code
_entity_poly.pdbx_strand_id
1 'polypeptide(L)'
;MKRDWGLIRDLLEHLESLDFGQHWEARELPGHSREVVAYHLQLLSQAALIAGSLQHSWTGQEQWVAHHLTLAGHDLLDRLRQEPVAAAVPVRKRA
;
A
#
# COMPACT_ATOMS: atom_id res chain seq x y z
N MET A 1 6.06 14.46 -2.37
CA MET A 1 5.25 13.23 -2.45
C MET A 1 5.83 12.33 -3.54
N LYS A 2 6.75 11.45 -3.15
CA LYS A 2 7.29 10.38 -3.99
C LYS A 2 6.46 9.14 -3.72
N ARG A 3 6.17 8.33 -4.74
CA ARG A 3 5.62 6.98 -4.57
C ARG A 3 6.59 6.20 -3.66
N ASP A 4 6.19 5.94 -2.42
CA ASP A 4 6.99 5.12 -1.53
C ASP A 4 6.75 3.66 -1.89
N TRP A 5 7.67 3.10 -2.66
CA TRP A 5 7.57 1.72 -3.13
C TRP A 5 7.68 0.70 -2.00
N GLY A 6 8.32 1.05 -0.88
CA GLY A 6 8.35 0.21 0.32
C GLY A 6 6.95 0.12 0.93
N LEU A 7 6.32 1.27 1.17
CA LEU A 7 4.94 1.31 1.68
C LEU A 7 3.95 0.62 0.73
N ILE A 8 4.08 0.84 -0.58
CA ILE A 8 3.21 0.18 -1.58
C ILE A 8 3.36 -1.34 -1.47
N ARG A 9 4.60 -1.85 -1.42
CA ARG A 9 4.84 -3.28 -1.27
C ARG A 9 4.22 -3.82 0.01
N ASP A 10 4.48 -3.19 1.15
CA ASP A 10 3.97 -3.62 2.45
C ASP A 10 2.44 -3.67 2.46
N LEU A 11 1.78 -2.66 1.88
CA LEU A 11 0.32 -2.63 1.75
C LEU A 11 -0.21 -3.76 0.86
N LEU A 12 0.42 -4.02 -0.28
CA LEU A 12 0.00 -5.09 -1.19
C LEU A 12 0.20 -6.47 -0.55
N GLU A 13 1.33 -6.70 0.13
CA GLU A 13 1.58 -7.94 0.88
C GLU A 13 0.54 -8.16 1.99
N HIS A 14 0.18 -7.09 2.71
CA HIS A 14 -0.84 -7.17 3.74
C HIS A 14 -2.23 -7.53 3.17
N LEU A 15 -2.62 -6.88 2.07
CA LEU A 15 -3.90 -7.18 1.41
C LEU A 15 -3.94 -8.56 0.78
N GLU A 16 -2.81 -9.08 0.28
CA GLU A 16 -2.71 -10.45 -0.22
C GLU A 16 -2.93 -11.49 0.90
N SER A 17 -2.51 -11.18 2.13
CA SER A 17 -2.68 -12.07 3.28
C SER A 17 -4.09 -12.12 3.87
N LEU A 18 -5.02 -11.29 3.37
CA LEU A 18 -6.40 -11.29 3.84
C LEU A 18 -7.15 -12.51 3.29
N ASP A 19 -7.87 -13.20 4.17
CA ASP A 19 -8.80 -14.25 3.75
C ASP A 19 -10.10 -13.67 3.19
N PHE A 20 -10.87 -14.51 2.49
CA PHE A 20 -12.18 -14.13 1.98
C PHE A 20 -13.08 -13.54 3.07
N GLY A 21 -13.64 -12.36 2.81
CA GLY A 21 -14.54 -11.66 3.73
C GLY A 21 -13.82 -10.80 4.78
N GLN A 22 -12.48 -10.82 4.83
CA GLN A 22 -11.72 -9.87 5.62
C GLN A 22 -11.55 -8.54 4.87
N HIS A 23 -11.31 -7.49 5.64
CA HIS A 23 -10.98 -6.17 5.12
C HIS A 23 -9.90 -5.54 6.00
N TRP A 24 -9.22 -4.55 5.43
CA TRP A 24 -8.21 -3.79 6.13
C TRP A 24 -8.55 -2.31 6.15
N GLU A 25 -8.39 -1.71 7.32
CA GLU A 25 -8.72 -0.32 7.59
C GLU A 25 -7.45 0.53 7.67
N ALA A 26 -7.46 1.69 7.02
CA ALA A 26 -6.33 2.62 7.05
C ALA A 26 -6.03 3.07 8.49
N ARG A 27 -4.83 2.72 8.95
CA ARG A 27 -4.28 3.04 10.28
C ARG A 27 -2.84 3.50 10.16
N GLU A 28 -2.30 4.06 11.24
CA GLU A 28 -0.88 4.40 11.30
C GLU A 28 -0.01 3.16 11.16
N LEU A 29 1.08 3.29 10.40
CA LEU A 29 2.10 2.27 10.23
C LEU A 29 3.45 2.85 10.69
N PRO A 30 4.43 2.01 11.05
CA PRO A 30 5.76 2.50 11.39
C PRO A 30 6.32 3.44 10.31
N GLY A 31 6.63 4.68 10.70
CA GLY A 31 7.15 5.71 9.79
C GLY A 31 6.12 6.41 8.90
N HIS A 32 4.83 6.04 8.97
CA HIS A 32 3.78 6.58 8.09
C HIS A 32 2.52 6.95 8.88
N SER A 33 2.09 8.20 8.76
CA SER A 33 0.82 8.65 9.35
C SER A 33 -0.37 7.99 8.65
N ARG A 34 -1.51 7.95 9.35
CA ARG A 34 -2.77 7.39 8.81
C ARG A 34 -3.17 8.08 7.51
N GLU A 35 -2.96 9.39 7.38
CA GLU A 35 -3.27 10.16 6.17
C GLU A 35 -2.40 9.74 5.00
N VAL A 36 -1.11 9.48 5.23
CA VAL A 36 -0.19 9.00 4.18
C VAL A 36 -0.62 7.62 3.70
N VAL A 37 -0.99 6.72 4.62
CA VAL A 37 -1.49 5.38 4.30
C VAL A 37 -2.79 5.45 3.50
N ALA A 38 -3.76 6.23 3.98
CA ALA A 38 -5.04 6.45 3.32
C ALA A 38 -4.87 7.00 1.90
N TYR A 39 -3.95 7.96 1.72
CA TYR A 39 -3.62 8.50 0.41
C TYR A 39 -3.03 7.44 -0.54
N HIS A 40 -2.18 6.55 -0.05
CA HIS A 40 -1.65 5.45 -0.88
C HIS A 40 -2.75 4.45 -1.27
N LEU A 41 -3.66 4.09 -0.35
CA LEU A 41 -4.81 3.26 -0.69
C LEU A 41 -5.69 3.90 -1.77
N GLN A 42 -5.92 5.21 -1.67
CA GLN A 42 -6.64 5.97 -2.70
C GLN A 42 -5.96 5.85 -4.07
N LEU A 43 -4.64 6.06 -4.13
CA LEU A 43 -3.89 5.95 -5.40
C LEU A 43 -3.90 4.53 -5.97
N LEU A 44 -3.75 3.50 -5.12
CA LEU A 44 -3.79 2.11 -5.53
C LEU A 44 -5.17 1.71 -6.06
N SER A 45 -6.24 2.21 -5.42
CA SER A 45 -7.62 2.01 -5.86
C SER A 45 -7.88 2.71 -7.20
N GLN A 46 -7.43 3.96 -7.36
CA GLN A 46 -7.53 4.70 -8.62
C GLN A 46 -6.76 4.02 -9.77
N ALA A 47 -5.66 3.34 -9.46
CA ALA A 47 -4.89 2.55 -10.42
C ALA A 47 -5.48 1.15 -10.67
N ALA A 48 -6.61 0.81 -10.05
CA ALA A 48 -7.24 -0.50 -10.09
C ALA A 48 -6.30 -1.64 -9.67
N LEU A 49 -5.37 -1.38 -8.74
CA LEU A 49 -4.47 -2.38 -8.14
C LEU A 49 -5.11 -3.07 -6.94
N ILE A 50 -6.02 -2.37 -6.25
CA ILE A 50 -6.78 -2.89 -5.11
C ILE A 50 -8.25 -2.57 -5.27
N ALA A 51 -9.11 -3.41 -4.68
CA ALA A 51 -10.50 -3.07 -4.45
C ALA A 51 -10.65 -2.50 -3.04
N GLY A 52 -11.16 -1.28 -2.94
CA GLY A 52 -11.35 -0.58 -1.69
C GLY A 52 -12.27 0.62 -1.87
N SER A 53 -12.72 1.19 -0.76
CA SER A 53 -13.63 2.33 -0.76
C SER A 53 -13.38 3.23 0.44
N LEU A 54 -13.72 4.51 0.29
CA LEU A 54 -13.87 5.41 1.41
C LEU A 54 -15.20 5.11 2.09
N GLN A 55 -15.15 4.78 3.38
CA GLN A 55 -16.32 4.53 4.20
C GLN A 55 -16.48 5.63 5.23
N HIS A 56 -17.74 5.92 5.55
CA HIS A 56 -18.08 6.85 6.62
C HIS A 56 -18.60 6.03 7.79
N SER A 57 -17.95 6.19 8.94
CA SER A 57 -18.49 5.68 10.19
C SER A 57 -19.77 6.42 10.58
N TRP A 58 -20.55 5.83 11.48
CA TRP A 58 -21.75 6.46 12.03
C TRP A 58 -21.47 7.82 12.71
N THR A 59 -20.25 8.03 13.20
CA THR A 59 -19.80 9.29 13.82
C THR A 59 -19.32 10.33 12.79
N GLY A 60 -19.42 10.03 11.49
CA GLY A 60 -19.00 10.91 10.40
C GLY A 60 -17.51 10.89 10.10
N GLN A 61 -16.71 10.06 10.79
CA GLN A 61 -15.30 9.92 10.46
C GLN A 61 -15.12 9.11 9.18
N GLU A 62 -14.33 9.66 8.27
CA GLU A 62 -13.91 9.02 7.03
C GLU A 62 -12.79 8.00 7.29
N GLN A 63 -12.88 6.86 6.61
CA GLN A 63 -11.90 5.81 6.69
C GLN A 63 -11.79 5.05 5.37
N TRP A 64 -10.57 4.92 4.87
CA TRP A 64 -10.31 4.03 3.76
C TRP A 64 -10.33 2.58 4.22
N VAL A 65 -11.07 1.76 3.48
CA VAL A 65 -11.18 0.32 3.67
C VAL A 65 -10.77 -0.38 2.39
N ALA A 66 -9.84 -1.33 2.49
CA ALA A 66 -9.38 -2.16 1.39
C ALA A 66 -9.81 -3.60 1.61
N HIS A 67 -10.24 -4.27 0.55
CA HIS A 67 -10.82 -5.61 0.61
C HIS A 67 -9.88 -6.67 0.06
N HIS A 68 -9.36 -6.48 -1.15
CA HIS A 68 -8.49 -7.44 -1.80
C HIS A 68 -7.66 -6.78 -2.90
N LEU A 69 -6.62 -7.48 -3.35
CA LEU A 69 -5.91 -7.13 -4.58
C LEU A 69 -6.78 -7.39 -5.80
N THR A 70 -6.56 -6.62 -6.86
CA THR A 70 -7.00 -7.01 -8.20
C THR A 70 -5.94 -7.91 -8.84
N LEU A 71 -6.25 -8.49 -10.00
CA LEU A 71 -5.24 -9.23 -10.78
C LEU A 71 -4.02 -8.35 -11.10
N ALA A 72 -4.24 -7.08 -11.48
CA ALA A 72 -3.16 -6.13 -11.72
C ALA A 72 -2.34 -5.81 -10.45
N GLY A 73 -2.98 -5.84 -9.27
CA GLY A 73 -2.31 -5.73 -7.98
C GLY A 73 -1.36 -6.89 -7.71
N HIS A 74 -1.80 -8.12 -7.96
CA HIS A 74 -0.94 -9.31 -7.86
C HIS A 74 0.23 -9.25 -8.84
N ASP A 75 -0.02 -8.90 -10.11
CA ASP A 75 1.03 -8.77 -11.12
C ASP A 75 2.11 -7.75 -10.71
N LEU A 76 1.70 -6.64 -10.10
CA LEU A 76 2.64 -5.64 -9.58
C LEU A 76 3.42 -6.18 -8.38
N LEU A 77 2.73 -6.81 -7.42
CA LEU A 77 3.37 -7.35 -6.22
C LEU A 77 4.42 -8.41 -6.58
N ASP A 78 4.13 -9.28 -7.54
CA ASP A 78 5.06 -10.29 -8.03
C ASP A 78 6.30 -9.65 -8.68
N ARG A 79 6.14 -8.56 -9.43
CA ARG A 79 7.28 -7.79 -9.97
C ARG A 79 8.12 -7.16 -8.86
N LEU A 80 7.49 -6.57 -7.84
CA LEU A 80 8.19 -5.96 -6.70
C LEU A 80 8.95 -7.00 -5.85
N ARG A 81 8.51 -8.26 -5.84
CA ARG A 81 9.23 -9.38 -5.20
C ARG A 81 10.44 -9.85 -6.01
N GLN A 82 10.37 -9.75 -7.33
CA GLN A 82 11.44 -10.15 -8.25
C GLN A 82 12.51 -9.08 -8.43
N GLU A 83 12.18 -7.80 -8.21
CA GLU A 83 13.19 -6.75 -8.18
C GLU A 83 14.09 -6.95 -6.95
N PRO A 84 15.42 -7.16 -7.14
CA PRO A 84 16.33 -7.11 -6.01
C PRO A 84 16.23 -5.70 -5.43
N VAL A 85 15.91 -5.58 -4.14
CA VAL A 85 16.01 -4.33 -3.38
C VAL A 85 17.37 -3.75 -3.72
N ALA A 86 17.40 -2.67 -4.51
CA ALA A 86 18.64 -2.10 -4.99
C ALA A 86 19.49 -1.76 -3.76
N ALA A 87 20.56 -2.55 -3.56
CA ALA A 87 21.49 -2.34 -2.48
C ALA A 87 21.94 -0.89 -2.53
N ALA A 88 21.79 -0.20 -1.39
CA ALA A 88 22.16 1.20 -1.21
C ALA A 88 23.45 1.51 -1.99
N VAL A 89 23.34 2.38 -2.99
CA VAL A 89 24.48 2.83 -3.78
C VAL A 89 25.54 3.34 -2.80
N PRO A 90 26.71 2.69 -2.65
CA PRO A 90 27.72 3.19 -1.73
C PRO A 90 28.21 4.52 -2.29
N VAL A 91 27.92 5.60 -1.56
CA VAL A 91 28.45 6.93 -1.84
C VAL A 91 29.97 6.83 -1.74
N ARG A 92 30.65 6.75 -2.89
CA ARG A 92 32.10 6.89 -2.95
C ARG A 92 32.44 8.31 -2.46
N LYS A 93 32.93 8.41 -1.22
CA LYS A 93 33.65 9.60 -0.77
C LYS A 93 34.85 9.78 -1.70
N ARG A 94 34.85 10.86 -2.47
CA ARG A 94 36.05 11.32 -3.18
C ARG A 94 37.04 11.81 -2.12
N ALA A 95 38.26 11.27 -2.17
CA ALA A 95 39.42 11.74 -1.44
C ALA A 95 39.94 13.05 -2.06
#